data_AF-A0A354YYC7-F1
#
_entry.id   AF-A0A354YYC7-F1
#
_cell.length_a   1.000
_cell.length_b   1.000
_cell.length_c   1.000
_cell.angle_alpha   90.00
_cell.angle_beta   90.00
_cell.angle_gamma   90.00
#
_symmetry.space_group_name_H-M   'P 1'
#
loop_
_entity.id
_entity.type
_entity.pdbx_description
1 polymer ?
#
loop_
_entity_poly.entity_id
_entity_poly.type
_entity_poly.pdbx_seq_one_letter_code
_entity_poly.pdbx_strand_id
1 'polypeptide(L)' 'PSGCGKTTTLNLIGGFLQPGRGEIRIEGRDITHLPPEKRPVSTVFQSYALFPHLNVLENVAYGIRFYRKEKK' A
#
# COMPACT_ATOMS: atom_id res chain seq x y z
N PRO A 1 -3.58 2.12 24.45
CA PRO A 1 -2.98 3.43 24.12
C PRO A 1 -3.04 3.73 22.61
N SER A 2 -3.81 4.75 22.22
CA SER A 2 -3.84 5.28 20.85
C SER A 2 -2.61 6.16 20.64
N GLY A 3 -1.52 5.60 20.11
CA GLY A 3 -0.28 6.37 19.88
C GLY A 3 1.01 5.56 19.73
N CYS A 4 0.97 4.22 19.86
CA CYS A 4 2.17 3.38 19.74
C CYS A 4 2.77 3.27 18.31
N GLY A 5 2.33 4.07 17.34
CA GLY A 5 2.96 4.15 16.02
C GLY A 5 2.49 3.13 14.98
N LYS A 6 1.46 2.32 15.23
CA LYS A 6 0.95 1.32 14.24
C LYS A 6 0.73 1.88 12.84
N THR A 7 -0.05 2.96 12.75
CA THR A 7 -0.36 3.62 11.48
C THR A 7 0.90 4.19 10.83
N THR A 8 1.80 4.76 11.63
CA THR A 8 3.12 5.24 11.18
C THR A 8 3.94 4.11 10.56
N THR A 9 4.04 2.96 11.24
CA THR A 9 4.77 1.79 10.76
C THR A 9 4.16 1.23 9.48
N LEU A 10 2.83 1.11 9.39
CA LEU A 10 2.17 0.64 8.16
C LEU A 10 2.39 1.62 7.00
N ASN A 11 2.34 2.93 7.25
CA ASN A 11 2.62 3.94 6.23
C ASN A 11 4.08 3.93 5.77
N LEU A 12 5.03 3.64 6.67
CA LEU A 12 6.44 3.44 6.32
C LEU A 12 6.61 2.21 5.42
N ILE A 13 5.95 1.09 5.72
CA ILE A 13 5.98 -0.13 4.89
C ILE A 13 5.32 0.11 3.53
N GLY A 14 4.19 0.82 3.49
CA GLY A 14 3.47 1.18 2.27
C GLY A 14 4.15 2.26 1.42
N GLY A 15 5.18 2.94 1.95
CA GLY A 15 5.91 3.99 1.24
C GLY A 15 5.26 5.37 1.28
N PHE A 16 4.20 5.53 2.07
CA PHE A 16 3.51 6.81 2.29
C PHE A 16 4.26 7.72 3.26
N LEU A 17 5.26 7.18 3.97
CA LEU A 17 6.22 7.93 4.78
C LEU A 17 7.64 7.46 4.46
N GLN A 18 8.60 8.37 4.56
CA GLN A 18 10.03 8.07 4.43
C GLN A 18 10.63 7.76 5.81
N PRO A 19 11.42 6.69 5.97
CA PRO A 19 12.09 6.41 7.23
C PRO A 19 13.19 7.45 7.48
N GLY A 20 13.30 7.92 8.73
CA GLY A 20 14.38 8.83 9.10
C GLY A 20 15.76 8.14 9.12
N ARG A 21 15.80 6.84 9.43
CA ARG A 21 16.99 5.97 9.46
C ARG A 21 16.60 4.51 9.25
N GLY A 22 17.58 3.68 8.88
CA GLY A 22 17.41 2.23 8.69
C GLY A 22 16.91 1.85 7.30
N GLU A 23 16.65 0.56 7.10
CA GLU A 23 16.21 -0.01 5.83
C GLU A 23 14.92 -0.84 6.01
N ILE A 24 14.09 -0.86 4.98
CA ILE A 24 12.88 -1.68 4.90
C ILE A 24 13.13 -2.74 3.84
N ARG A 25 13.13 -4.01 4.24
CA ARG A 25 13.36 -5.15 3.33
C ARG A 25 12.16 -6.07 3.28
N ILE A 26 11.80 -6.50 2.08
CA ILE A 26 10.79 -7.55 1.84
C ILE A 26 11.47 -8.64 1.01
N GLU A 27 11.42 -9.88 1.50
CA GLU A 27 12.08 -11.03 0.84
C GLU A 27 13.58 -10.76 0.55
N GLY A 28 14.27 -10.09 1.47
CA GLY A 28 15.69 -9.73 1.36
C GLY A 28 15.99 -8.54 0.44
N ARG A 29 15.02 -8.10 -0.38
CA ARG A 29 15.15 -6.93 -1.26
C ARG A 29 14.89 -5.64 -0.48
N ASP A 30 15.80 -4.68 -0.60
CA ASP A 30 15.60 -3.33 -0.08
C ASP A 30 14.52 -2.59 -0.90
N ILE A 31 13.51 -2.08 -0.19
CA ILE A 31 12.40 -1.31 -0.75
C ILE A 31 12.31 0.10 -0.16
N THR A 32 13.30 0.53 0.62
CA THR A 32 13.32 1.79 1.40
C THR A 32 12.95 2.99 0.53
N HIS A 33 13.51 3.06 -0.68
CA HIS A 33 13.30 4.18 -1.62
C HIS A 33 12.33 3.87 -2.76
N LEU A 34 11.67 2.71 -2.75
CA LEU A 34 10.64 2.44 -3.76
C LEU A 34 9.41 3.31 -3.47
N PRO A 35 8.85 3.98 -4.50
CA PRO A 35 7.59 4.70 -4.36
C PRO A 35 6.44 3.70 -4.11
N PRO A 36 5.33 4.12 -3.45
CA PRO A 36 4.24 3.23 -3.04
C PRO A 36 3.74 2.28 -4.14
N GLU A 37 3.54 2.78 -5.36
CA GLU A 37 3.00 2.03 -6.48
C GLU A 37 3.94 0.93 -7.02
N LYS A 38 5.23 0.98 -6.65
CA LYS A 38 6.24 -0.03 -7.02
C LYS A 38 6.56 -1.00 -5.88
N ARG A 39 6.00 -0.82 -4.69
CA ARG A 39 6.26 -1.71 -3.56
C ARG A 39 5.47 -3.01 -3.71
N PRO A 40 6.04 -4.16 -3.32
CA PRO A 40 5.38 -5.46 -3.43
C PRO A 40 4.37 -5.70 -2.29
N VAL A 41 3.57 -4.69 -1.93
CA VAL A 41 2.58 -4.74 -0.86
C VAL A 41 1.29 -4.07 -1.29
N SER A 42 0.16 -4.58 -0.81
CA SER A 42 -1.14 -3.92 -0.92
C SER A 42 -1.52 -3.36 0.45
N THR A 43 -1.83 -2.06 0.52
CA THR A 43 -2.19 -1.39 1.78
C THR A 43 -3.70 -1.18 1.86
N VAL A 44 -4.30 -1.62 2.97
CA VAL A 44 -5.69 -1.30 3.33
C VAL A 44 -5.64 -0.30 4.49
N PHE A 45 -6.24 0.86 4.31
CA PHE A 45 -6.24 1.92 5.32
C PHE A 45 -7.35 1.72 6.36
N GLN A 46 -7.19 2.33 7.54
CA GLN A 46 -8.24 2.35 8.57
C GLN A 46 -9.52 3.07 8.12
N SER A 47 -9.41 4.02 7.20
CA SER A 47 -10.56 4.66 6.56
C SER A 47 -10.91 3.91 5.28
N TYR A 48 -12.20 3.63 5.09
CA TYR A 48 -12.71 2.94 3.91
C TYR A 48 -12.48 3.80 2.65
N ALA A 49 -11.41 3.51 1.91
CA ALA A 49 -11.11 4.12 0.62
C ALA A 49 -11.96 3.49 -0.50
N LEU A 50 -13.29 3.55 -0.35
CA LEU A 50 -14.23 3.06 -1.36
C LEU A 50 -14.35 4.04 -2.52
N PHE A 51 -14.56 3.52 -3.73
CA PHE A 51 -14.99 4.31 -4.88
C PHE A 51 -16.52 4.45 -4.82
N PRO A 52 -17.06 5.62 -4.44
CA PRO A 52 -18.48 5.77 -4.12
C PRO A 52 -19.41 5.65 -5.35
N HIS A 53 -18.84 5.78 -6.55
CA HIS A 53 -19.53 5.65 -7.83
C HIS A 53 -19.55 4.21 -8.36
N LEU A 54 -18.98 3.24 -7.64
CA LEU A 54 -18.91 1.84 -8.01
C LEU A 54 -19.73 0.98 -7.05
N ASN A 55 -20.34 -0.10 -7.54
CA ASN A 55 -20.97 -1.10 -6.67
C ASN A 55 -19.92 -1.96 -5.93
N VAL A 56 -20.38 -2.86 -5.05
CA VAL A 56 -19.50 -3.72 -4.24
C VAL A 56 -18.58 -4.58 -5.11
N LEU A 57 -19.14 -5.26 -6.12
CA LEU A 57 -18.37 -6.12 -7.02
C LEU A 57 -17.32 -5.31 -7.79
N GLU A 58 -17.68 -4.10 -8.23
CA GLU A 58 -16.79 -3.20 -8.96
C GLU A 58 -15.65 -2.67 -8.09
N ASN A 59 -15.92 -2.32 -6.82
CA ASN A 59 -14.88 -1.93 -5.86
C ASN A 59 -13.87 -3.07 -5.64
N VAL A 60 -14.35 -4.29 -5.41
CA VAL A 60 -13.49 -5.47 -5.19
C VAL A 60 -12.68 -5.82 -6.45
N ALA A 61 -13.30 -5.73 -7.63
CA ALA A 61 -12.65 -6.08 -8.90
C ALA A 61 -11.69 -5.00 -9.43
N TYR A 62 -11.71 -3.78 -8.87
CA TYR A 62 -10.98 -2.62 -9.41
C TYR A 62 -9.48 -2.92 -9.59
N GLY A 63 -8.78 -3.38 -8.55
CA GLY A 63 -7.34 -3.66 -8.62
C GLY A 63 -6.96 -4.72 -9.67
N ILE A 64 -7.80 -5.75 -9.83
CA ILE A 64 -7.56 -6.85 -10.78
C ILE A 64 -7.67 -6.37 -12.24
N ARG A 65 -8.59 -5.42 -12.52
CA ARG A 65 -8.77 -4.85 -13.88
C ARG A 65 -7.52 -4.14 -14.37
N PHE A 66 -6.82 -3.41 -13.50
CA PHE A 66 -5.60 -2.69 -13.85
C PHE A 66 -4.37 -3.61 -13.89
N TYR A 67 -4.26 -4.58 -12.97
CA TYR A 67 -3.17 -5.56 -12.98
C TYR A 67 -3.09 -6.36 -14.30
N ARG A 68 -4.24 -6.68 -14.92
CA ARG A 68 -4.27 -7.39 -16.22
C ARG A 68 -3.84 -6.51 -17.41
N LYS A 69 -3.90 -5.18 -17.30
CA LYS A 69 -3.54 -4.26 -18.40
C LYS A 69 -2.04 -4.04 -18.53
N GLU A 70 -1.27 -4.12 -17.44
CA GLU A 70 0.19 -3.91 -17.49
C GLU A 70 0.99 -5.11 -18.02
N LYS A 71 0.36 -6.29 -18.17
CA LYS A 71 1.01 -7.52 -18.72
C LYS A 71 0.80 -7.72 -20.23
N LYS A 72 0.36 -6.70 -20.96
CA LYS A 72 0.27 -6.68 -22.44
C LYS A 72 1.24 -5.66 -23.00
#